data_AF-A0A7K0G9T8-F1
#
_entry.id   AF-A0A7K0G9T8-F1
#
_cell.length_a   1.000
_cell.length_b   1.000
_cell.length_c   1.000
_cell.angle_alpha   90.00
_cell.angle_beta   90.00
_cell.angle_gamma   90.00
#
_symmetry.space_group_name_H-M   'P 1'
#
loop_
_entity.id
_entity.type
_entity.pdbx_description
1 polymer ?
#
loop_
_entity_poly.entity_id
_entity_poly.type
_entity_poly.pdbx_seq_one_letter_code
_entity_poly.pdbx_strand_id
1 'polypeptide(L)'
;METKALLKTIADEYAPSLGELDVHVSERSFEKGSYFAKVTVREEDPFKAARDTAIDMGTVLSEDREHGIVVAMLGGGIAGKTPVIFVAVVVESEISFGAYSKEGLIKQRAAKRAVESFIALLNRDA
;
A
#
# COMPACT_ATOMS: atom_id res chain seq x y z
N MET A 1 11.17 -0.94 -11.37
CA MET A 1 9.74 -0.92 -11.75
C MET A 1 9.08 0.26 -11.04
N GLU A 2 8.25 1.05 -11.72
CA GLU A 2 7.56 2.18 -11.09
C GLU A 2 6.47 1.71 -10.12
N THR A 3 6.38 2.32 -8.93
CA THR A 3 5.42 1.96 -7.87
C THR A 3 3.97 1.96 -8.36
N LYS A 4 3.61 2.86 -9.28
CA LYS A 4 2.26 2.92 -9.87
C LYS A 4 1.94 1.67 -10.70
N ALA A 5 2.85 1.26 -11.57
CA ALA A 5 2.68 0.08 -12.41
C ALA A 5 2.59 -1.19 -11.56
N LEU A 6 3.49 -1.32 -10.57
CA LEU A 6 3.45 -2.41 -9.60
C LEU A 6 2.10 -2.46 -8.86
N LEU A 7 1.67 -1.33 -8.28
CA LEU A 7 0.38 -1.27 -7.58
C LEU A 7 -0.78 -1.68 -8.48
N LYS A 8 -0.78 -1.28 -9.76
CA LYS A 8 -1.84 -1.66 -10.69
C LYS A 8 -1.88 -3.17 -10.92
N THR A 9 -0.72 -3.78 -11.17
CA THR A 9 -0.61 -5.23 -11.33
C THR A 9 -1.12 -5.98 -10.11
N ILE A 10 -0.68 -5.60 -8.91
CA ILE A 10 -1.14 -6.24 -7.68
C ILE A 10 -2.63 -5.97 -7.42
N ALA A 11 -3.12 -4.76 -7.69
CA ALA A 11 -4.53 -4.44 -7.51
C ALA A 11 -5.44 -5.28 -8.41
N ASP A 12 -5.00 -5.59 -9.64
CA ASP A 12 -5.71 -6.51 -10.54
C ASP A 12 -5.70 -7.94 -10.01
N GLU A 13 -4.56 -8.43 -9.53
CA GLU A 13 -4.43 -9.78 -8.94
C GLU A 13 -5.36 -9.95 -7.72
N TYR A 14 -5.51 -8.90 -6.91
CA TYR A 14 -6.34 -8.90 -5.70
C TYR A 14 -7.71 -8.23 -5.89
N ALA A 15 -8.16 -7.99 -7.13
CA ALA A 15 -9.42 -7.31 -7.42
C ALA A 15 -10.63 -7.93 -6.70
N PRO A 16 -10.81 -9.28 -6.64
CA PRO A 16 -11.90 -9.89 -5.89
C PRO A 16 -11.84 -9.60 -4.39
N SER A 17 -10.65 -9.64 -3.80
CA SER A 17 -10.41 -9.36 -2.37
C SER A 17 -10.70 -7.91 -2.00
N LEU A 18 -10.63 -7.00 -2.97
CA LEU A 18 -10.97 -5.58 -2.84
C LEU A 18 -12.46 -5.29 -3.09
N GLY A 19 -13.25 -6.32 -3.37
CA GLY A 19 -14.67 -6.23 -3.68
C GLY A 19 -14.95 -5.64 -5.06
N GLU A 20 -14.01 -5.74 -6.00
CA GLU A 20 -14.29 -5.42 -7.40
C GLU A 20 -15.22 -6.45 -8.03
N LEU A 21 -16.03 -5.97 -9.00
CA LEU A 21 -17.01 -6.80 -9.70
C LEU A 21 -16.40 -7.52 -10.91
N ASP A 22 -15.25 -7.04 -11.38
CA ASP A 22 -14.52 -7.57 -12.51
C ASP A 22 -13.22 -8.22 -12.02
N VAL A 23 -12.60 -9.05 -12.85
CA VAL A 23 -11.31 -9.70 -12.55
C VAL A 23 -10.15 -8.73 -12.56
N HIS A 24 -10.36 -7.49 -13.04
CA HIS A 24 -9.37 -6.43 -13.07
C HIS A 24 -9.95 -5.11 -12.54
N VAL A 25 -9.10 -4.28 -11.96
CA VAL A 25 -9.45 -2.92 -11.57
C VAL A 25 -9.44 -2.04 -12.82
N SER A 26 -10.58 -1.43 -13.16
CA SER A 26 -10.62 -0.48 -14.27
C SER A 26 -9.70 0.73 -14.01
N GLU A 27 -9.12 1.32 -15.05
CA GLU A 27 -8.27 2.53 -14.92
C GLU A 27 -8.97 3.64 -14.13
N ARG A 28 -10.25 3.88 -14.42
CA ARG A 28 -11.05 4.89 -13.72
C ARG A 28 -11.19 4.60 -12.23
N SER A 29 -11.43 3.34 -11.86
CA SER A 29 -11.48 2.93 -10.44
C SER A 29 -10.12 3.11 -9.79
N PHE A 30 -9.06 2.66 -10.46
CA PHE A 30 -7.69 2.75 -9.99
C PHE A 30 -7.27 4.20 -9.72
N GLU A 31 -7.49 5.12 -10.66
CA GLU A 31 -7.20 6.55 -10.49
C GLU A 31 -7.97 7.17 -9.33
N LYS A 32 -9.24 6.77 -9.13
CA LYS A 32 -10.08 7.31 -8.05
C LYS A 32 -9.68 6.76 -6.67
N GLY A 33 -9.28 5.50 -6.61
CA GLY A 33 -9.04 4.76 -5.36
C GLY A 33 -7.58 4.65 -4.95
N SER A 34 -6.65 5.09 -5.80
CA SER A 34 -5.22 5.01 -5.50
C SER A 34 -4.70 6.24 -4.77
N TYR A 35 -3.63 6.03 -4.00
CA TYR A 35 -2.84 7.08 -3.38
C TYR A 35 -1.36 6.69 -3.39
N PHE A 36 -0.50 7.70 -3.58
CA PHE A 36 0.94 7.53 -3.66
C PHE A 36 1.63 8.55 -2.77
N ALA A 37 2.70 8.12 -2.11
CA ALA A 37 3.55 8.96 -1.29
C ALA A 37 4.99 8.46 -1.34
N LYS A 38 5.92 9.29 -0.87
CA LYS A 38 7.33 8.97 -0.82
C LYS A 38 7.94 9.58 0.43
N VAL A 39 8.84 8.86 1.08
CA VAL A 39 9.54 9.35 2.28
C VAL A 39 11.00 8.94 2.24
N THR A 40 11.85 9.72 2.90
CA THR A 40 13.22 9.35 3.21
C THR A 40 13.27 8.86 4.66
N VAL A 41 13.84 7.68 4.86
CA VAL A 41 14.05 7.02 6.16
C VAL A 41 15.53 7.06 6.53
N ARG A 42 15.82 7.06 7.83
CA ARG A 42 17.18 7.10 8.38
C ARG A 42 17.61 5.78 9.00
N GLU A 43 16.70 4.83 9.04
CA GLU A 43 16.87 3.49 9.54
C GLU A 43 18.00 2.78 8.78
N GLU A 44 18.79 1.99 9.50
CA GLU A 44 19.91 1.23 8.91
C GLU A 44 19.42 0.16 7.92
N ASP A 45 18.21 -0.38 8.14
CA ASP A 45 17.53 -1.31 7.24
C ASP A 45 16.11 -0.83 6.89
N PRO A 46 15.97 0.07 5.89
CA PRO A 46 14.70 0.59 5.40
C PRO A 46 13.71 -0.48 4.94
N PHE A 47 14.22 -1.58 4.38
CA PHE A 47 13.38 -2.69 3.94
C PHE A 47 12.73 -3.39 5.13
N LYS A 48 13.54 -3.72 6.14
CA LYS A 48 13.02 -4.33 7.37
C LYS A 48 12.02 -3.40 8.06
N ALA A 49 12.31 -2.11 8.16
CA ALA A 49 11.39 -1.14 8.77
C ALA A 49 10.03 -1.12 8.08
N ALA A 50 10.00 -1.07 6.73
CA ALA A 50 8.75 -1.16 5.98
C ALA A 50 8.03 -2.50 6.15
N ARG A 51 8.77 -3.61 6.13
CA ARG A 51 8.20 -4.96 6.31
C ARG A 51 7.54 -5.11 7.68
N ASP A 52 8.25 -4.75 8.74
CA ASP A 52 7.77 -4.91 10.11
C ASP A 52 6.56 -3.99 10.37
N THR A 53 6.60 -2.75 9.85
CA THR A 53 5.43 -1.85 9.86
C THR A 53 4.22 -2.46 9.14
N ALA A 54 4.44 -3.13 7.99
CA ALA A 54 3.37 -3.79 7.25
C ALA A 54 2.76 -4.98 8.02
N ILE A 55 3.57 -5.71 8.78
CA ILE A 55 3.12 -6.81 9.66
C ILE A 55 2.25 -6.24 10.79
N ASP A 56 2.64 -5.11 11.38
CA ASP A 56 1.89 -4.51 12.49
C ASP A 56 0.53 -3.94 12.04
N MET A 57 0.45 -3.47 10.80
CA MET A 57 -0.76 -2.84 10.26
C MET A 57 -1.72 -3.80 9.54
N GLY A 58 -1.29 -5.01 9.19
CA GLY A 58 -2.10 -5.91 8.39
C GLY A 58 -1.40 -7.21 8.03
N THR A 59 -1.65 -7.69 6.82
CA THR A 59 -1.15 -8.98 6.34
C THR A 59 -0.18 -8.76 5.20
N VAL A 60 1.08 -9.12 5.37
CA VAL A 60 2.05 -9.20 4.26
C VAL A 60 1.65 -10.33 3.33
N LEU A 61 1.49 -10.02 2.05
CA LEU A 61 1.09 -10.95 1.00
C LEU A 61 2.30 -11.50 0.24
N SER A 62 3.29 -10.65 0.02
CA SER A 62 4.54 -11.00 -0.66
C SER A 62 5.67 -10.04 -0.26
N GLU A 63 6.89 -10.55 -0.28
CA GLU A 63 8.12 -9.80 -0.03
C GLU A 63 9.18 -10.20 -1.07
N ASP A 64 9.90 -9.20 -1.57
CA ASP A 64 11.05 -9.39 -2.45
C ASP A 64 12.15 -8.44 -1.99
N ARG A 65 13.06 -8.97 -1.17
CA ARG A 65 14.13 -8.19 -0.56
C ARG A 65 15.20 -7.77 -1.58
N GLU A 66 15.40 -8.56 -2.63
CA GLU A 66 16.37 -8.26 -3.69
C GLU A 66 15.93 -7.01 -4.46
N HIS A 67 14.64 -6.88 -4.73
CA HIS A 67 14.06 -5.73 -5.43
C HIS A 67 13.47 -4.66 -4.50
N GLY A 68 13.58 -4.83 -3.18
CA GLY A 68 13.09 -3.88 -2.18
C GLY A 68 11.57 -3.75 -2.09
N ILE A 69 10.81 -4.79 -2.44
CA ILE A 69 9.34 -4.74 -2.54
C ILE A 69 8.70 -5.40 -1.33
N VAL A 70 7.71 -4.72 -0.74
CA VAL A 70 6.77 -5.30 0.24
C VAL A 70 5.36 -5.08 -0.27
N VAL A 71 4.57 -6.15 -0.34
CA VAL A 71 3.15 -6.12 -0.71
C VAL A 71 2.32 -6.57 0.48
N ALA A 72 1.29 -5.80 0.84
CA ALA A 72 0.44 -6.11 1.98
C ALA A 72 -1.03 -5.77 1.74
N MET A 73 -1.91 -6.46 2.46
CA MET A 73 -3.30 -6.05 2.65
C MET A 73 -3.41 -5.33 3.99
N LEU A 74 -3.75 -4.04 3.96
CA LEU A 74 -3.89 -3.19 5.13
C LEU A 74 -5.36 -2.85 5.40
N GLY A 75 -5.64 -2.47 6.65
CA GLY A 75 -6.90 -1.83 7.03
C GLY A 75 -6.86 -0.33 6.79
N GLY A 76 -7.83 0.21 6.04
CA GLY A 76 -8.00 1.64 5.79
C GLY A 76 -9.41 2.14 6.06
N GLY A 77 -9.66 3.40 5.69
CA GLY A 77 -10.99 4.02 5.81
C GLY A 77 -11.37 4.36 7.26
N ILE A 78 -12.66 4.36 7.56
CA ILE A 78 -13.16 4.63 8.92
C ILE A 78 -13.01 3.35 9.75
N ALA A 79 -12.33 3.46 10.90
CA ALA A 79 -12.04 2.35 11.82
C ALA A 79 -11.19 1.21 11.23
N GLY A 80 -10.44 1.45 10.14
CA GLY A 80 -9.51 0.47 9.57
C GLY A 80 -10.18 -0.75 8.92
N LYS A 81 -11.46 -0.68 8.59
CA LYS A 81 -12.25 -1.82 8.10
C LYS A 81 -12.27 -1.98 6.58
N THR A 82 -11.81 -0.99 5.84
CA THR A 82 -11.78 -1.07 4.37
C THR A 82 -10.50 -1.78 3.95
N PRO A 83 -10.57 -2.87 3.16
CA PRO A 83 -9.36 -3.50 2.63
C PRO A 83 -8.62 -2.55 1.69
N VAL A 84 -7.31 -2.46 1.88
CA VAL A 84 -6.40 -1.64 1.08
C VAL A 84 -5.25 -2.51 0.62
N ILE A 85 -5.09 -2.66 -0.69
CA ILE A 85 -3.86 -3.23 -1.23
C ILE A 85 -2.77 -2.17 -1.16
N PHE A 86 -1.61 -2.55 -0.64
CA PHE A 86 -0.49 -1.66 -0.39
C PHE A 86 0.78 -2.25 -0.97
N VAL A 87 1.60 -1.38 -1.56
CA VAL A 87 2.95 -1.69 -2.01
C VAL A 87 3.91 -0.65 -1.46
N ALA A 88 5.04 -1.12 -0.92
CA ALA A 88 6.21 -0.30 -0.61
C ALA A 88 7.36 -0.76 -1.49
N VAL A 89 8.06 0.20 -2.10
CA VAL A 89 9.26 -0.03 -2.91
C VAL A 89 10.39 0.78 -2.27
N VAL A 90 11.39 0.06 -1.77
CA VAL A 90 12.54 0.60 -1.05
C VAL A 90 13.73 0.66 -1.98
N VAL A 91 14.32 1.84 -2.10
CA VAL A 91 15.56 2.06 -2.84
C VAL A 91 16.48 2.88 -1.95
N GLU A 92 17.56 2.26 -1.48
CA GLU A 92 18.47 2.86 -0.50
C GLU A 92 17.70 3.36 0.74
N SER A 93 17.71 4.68 0.99
CA SER A 93 17.07 5.36 2.12
C SER A 93 15.69 5.91 1.79
N GLU A 94 15.12 5.58 0.63
CA GLU A 94 13.87 6.12 0.16
C GLU A 94 12.82 5.03 0.00
N ILE A 95 11.61 5.29 0.48
CA ILE A 95 10.48 4.38 0.34
C ILE A 95 9.38 5.05 -0.45
N SER A 96 9.01 4.43 -1.57
CA SER A 96 7.88 4.82 -2.40
C SER A 96 6.68 3.94 -2.08
N PHE A 97 5.56 4.56 -1.76
CA PHE A 97 4.32 3.88 -1.41
C PHE A 97 3.28 4.01 -2.50
N GLY A 98 2.54 2.93 -2.73
CA GLY A 98 1.31 2.92 -3.48
C GLY A 98 0.25 2.18 -2.68
N ALA A 99 -0.97 2.71 -2.63
CA ALA A 99 -2.09 2.02 -2.03
C ALA A 99 -3.32 2.17 -2.91
N TYR A 100 -4.14 1.12 -2.98
CA TYR A 100 -5.42 1.13 -3.68
C TYR A 100 -6.51 0.55 -2.81
N SER A 101 -7.70 1.15 -2.89
CA SER A 101 -8.90 0.62 -2.29
C SER A 101 -10.10 1.01 -3.14
N LYS A 102 -11.09 0.13 -3.23
CA LYS A 102 -12.32 0.42 -3.95
C LYS A 102 -13.09 1.53 -3.25
N GLU A 103 -13.29 2.64 -3.95
CA GLU A 103 -14.05 3.79 -3.45
C GLU A 103 -15.51 3.75 -3.92
N GLY A 104 -16.44 3.66 -2.97
CA GLY A 104 -17.88 3.73 -3.23
C GLY A 104 -18.38 5.12 -3.62
N LEU A 105 -19.68 5.34 -3.45
CA LEU A 105 -20.32 6.65 -3.70
C LEU A 105 -19.75 7.74 -2.77
N ILE A 106 -19.48 7.38 -1.52
CA ILE A 106 -18.87 8.26 -0.53
C ILE A 106 -17.37 7.99 -0.50
N LYS A 107 -16.57 9.02 -0.79
CA LYS A 107 -15.10 8.91 -0.77
C LYS A 107 -14.60 8.78 0.66
N GLN A 108 -14.09 7.61 1.03
CA GLN A 108 -13.50 7.37 2.35
C GLN A 108 -12.02 7.71 2.39
N ARG A 109 -11.37 7.78 1.22
CA ARG A 109 -9.92 7.99 1.07
C ARG A 109 -9.14 6.90 1.81
N ALA A 110 -9.60 5.66 1.69
CA ALA A 110 -9.08 4.55 2.49
C ALA A 110 -7.60 4.30 2.21
N ALA A 111 -7.20 4.29 0.94
CA ALA A 111 -5.80 4.18 0.52
C ALA A 111 -4.92 5.27 1.11
N LYS A 112 -5.37 6.54 1.03
CA LYS A 112 -4.64 7.67 1.59
C LYS A 112 -4.44 7.53 3.10
N ARG A 113 -5.51 7.21 3.84
CA ARG A 113 -5.45 7.04 5.30
C ARG A 113 -4.53 5.89 5.72
N ALA A 114 -4.53 4.78 4.96
CA ALA A 114 -3.63 3.66 5.21
C ALA A 114 -2.16 4.09 5.06
N VAL A 115 -1.81 4.79 3.97
CA VAL A 115 -0.44 5.28 3.74
C VAL A 115 -0.03 6.32 4.79
N GLU A 116 -0.89 7.27 5.14
CA GLU A 116 -0.59 8.26 6.19
C GLU A 116 -0.36 7.59 7.55
N SER A 117 -1.16 6.57 7.89
CA SER A 117 -0.99 5.81 9.14
C SER A 117 0.28 4.97 9.12
N PHE A 118 0.61 4.38 7.98
CA PHE A 118 1.85 3.62 7.78
C PHE A 118 3.08 4.49 7.97
N ILE A 119 3.13 5.67 7.34
CA ILE A 119 4.23 6.62 7.51
C ILE A 119 4.33 7.09 8.96
N ALA A 120 3.20 7.28 9.64
CA ALA A 120 3.20 7.67 11.04
C ALA A 120 3.75 6.59 11.98
N LEU A 121 3.49 5.30 11.68
CA LEU A 121 4.02 4.18 12.45
C LEU A 121 5.50 3.95 12.16
N LEU A 122 5.89 3.96 10.87
CA LEU A 122 7.28 3.84 10.44
C LEU A 122 8.20 4.85 11.16
N ASN A 123 7.76 6.10 11.27
CA ASN A 123 8.51 7.16 11.97
C ASN A 123 8.50 7.06 13.52
N ARG A 124 7.68 6.19 14.11
CA ARG A 124 7.68 5.97 15.58
C ARG A 124 8.73 4.97 16.01
N ASP A 125 9.07 4.03 15.13
CA ASP A 125 10.01 2.94 15.37
C ASP A 125 11.40 3.20 14.76
N ALA A 126 11.58 4.37 14.11
CA ALA A 126 12.83 4.92 13.57
C ALA A 126 13.64 5.72 14.61
#